data_AF-A0A955A9E4-F1
#
_entry.id   AF-A0A955A9E4-F1
#
_cell.length_a   1.000
_cell.length_b   1.000
_cell.length_c   1.000
_cell.angle_alpha   90.00
_cell.angle_beta   90.00
_cell.angle_gamma   90.00
#
_symmetry.space_group_name_H-M   'P 1'
#
loop_
_entity.id
_entity.type
_entity.pdbx_description
1 polymer ?
#
loop_
_entity_poly.entity_id
_entity_poly.type
_entity_poly.pdbx_seq_one_letter_code
_entity_poly.pdbx_strand_id
1 'polypeptide(L)'
;MTAVANLPILNISAYKFVQLDNVAQRRETLLQVCQSLGLRGTILLSSEGINLFLAGSAEAIASFLESLRADPAFADLQTKDSYSQTQPFRRMLVRLKKEIIAFGVDGVAPEEKTSPKLSARELKQWLDEGRSVRLLDTRNIYEYDLGTFAGAEHLNIDHFREFPEAIKQLPTE
;
A
#
# COMPACT_ATOMS: atom_id res chain seq x y z
N MET A 1 -30.54 26.25 -9.56
CA MET A 1 -29.76 25.00 -9.60
C MET A 1 -28.47 25.24 -8.87
N THR A 2 -28.41 24.87 -7.59
CA THR A 2 -27.22 25.01 -6.76
C THR A 2 -26.14 24.08 -7.32
N ALA A 3 -25.01 24.63 -7.72
CA ALA A 3 -23.83 23.85 -8.04
C ALA A 3 -23.51 23.00 -6.79
N VAL A 4 -23.64 21.68 -6.90
CA VAL A 4 -23.15 20.76 -5.87
C VAL A 4 -21.64 20.99 -5.87
N ALA A 5 -21.12 21.65 -4.84
CA ALA A 5 -19.69 21.77 -4.65
C ALA A 5 -19.15 20.34 -4.64
N ASN A 6 -18.32 19.99 -5.63
CA ASN A 6 -17.63 18.70 -5.67
C ASN A 6 -16.68 18.68 -4.47
N LEU A 7 -17.16 18.15 -3.34
CA LEU A 7 -16.31 17.89 -2.20
C LEU A 7 -15.20 16.94 -2.65
N PRO A 8 -13.93 17.21 -2.27
CA PRO A 8 -12.83 16.38 -2.69
C PRO A 8 -13.00 14.96 -2.14
N ILE A 9 -12.81 13.96 -3.00
CA ILE A 9 -12.81 12.54 -2.61
C ILE A 9 -11.50 12.27 -1.88
N LEU A 10 -11.61 11.75 -0.66
CA LEU A 10 -10.48 11.28 0.12
C LEU A 10 -10.09 9.87 -0.35
N ASN A 11 -8.82 9.69 -0.67
CA ASN A 11 -8.21 8.41 -0.98
C ASN A 11 -7.25 8.03 0.14
N ILE A 12 -7.36 6.81 0.62
CA ILE A 12 -6.43 6.25 1.60
C ILE A 12 -5.73 5.04 1.00
N SER A 13 -4.45 4.88 1.36
CA SER A 13 -3.69 3.67 1.15
C SER A 13 -3.02 3.23 2.45
N ALA A 14 -3.03 1.93 2.72
CA ALA A 14 -2.36 1.35 3.88
C ALA A 14 -2.04 -0.11 3.64
N TYR A 15 -1.01 -0.61 4.31
CA TYR A 15 -0.79 -2.05 4.45
C TYR A 15 -0.27 -2.34 5.84
N LYS A 16 -0.51 -3.55 6.32
CA LYS A 16 0.04 -4.06 7.57
C LYS A 16 0.26 -5.55 7.46
N PHE A 17 1.48 -5.98 7.77
CA PHE A 17 1.82 -7.36 8.05
C PHE A 17 1.42 -7.68 9.49
N VAL A 18 0.52 -8.64 9.64
CA VAL A 18 -0.01 -9.13 10.91
C VAL A 18 -0.69 -10.47 10.64
N GLN A 19 -0.44 -11.48 11.47
CA GLN A 19 -1.08 -12.77 11.32
C GLN A 19 -2.60 -12.64 11.52
N LEU A 20 -3.37 -13.13 10.55
CA LEU A 20 -4.82 -13.06 10.50
C LEU A 20 -5.44 -14.44 10.38
N ASP A 21 -6.28 -14.76 11.35
CA ASP A 21 -7.17 -15.92 11.28
C ASP A 21 -8.50 -15.56 10.60
N ASN A 22 -9.23 -16.58 10.14
CA ASN A 22 -10.60 -16.43 9.61
C ASN A 22 -10.72 -15.40 8.47
N VAL A 23 -9.73 -15.34 7.57
CA VAL A 23 -9.67 -14.34 6.48
C VAL A 23 -10.91 -14.33 5.59
N ALA A 24 -11.59 -15.47 5.42
CA ALA A 24 -12.85 -15.56 4.68
C ALA A 24 -13.98 -14.76 5.34
N GLN A 25 -14.14 -14.89 6.66
CA GLN A 25 -15.13 -14.12 7.42
C GLN A 25 -14.78 -12.63 7.44
N ARG A 26 -13.50 -12.30 7.66
CA ARG A 26 -13.01 -10.92 7.63
C ARG A 26 -13.31 -10.24 6.30
N ARG A 27 -13.13 -10.96 5.19
CA ARG A 27 -13.43 -10.48 3.84
C ARG A 27 -14.90 -10.09 3.69
N GLU A 28 -15.83 -10.91 4.18
CA GLU A 28 -17.26 -10.62 4.13
C GLU A 28 -17.62 -9.40 4.95
N THR A 29 -17.15 -9.33 6.20
CA THR A 29 -17.36 -8.18 7.09
C THR A 29 -16.85 -6.88 6.47
N LEU A 30 -15.60 -6.88 5.96
CA LEU A 30 -15.00 -5.70 5.36
C LEU A 30 -15.74 -5.26 4.09
N LEU A 31 -16.19 -6.21 3.27
CA LEU A 31 -16.96 -5.89 2.08
C LEU A 31 -18.30 -5.23 2.45
N GLN A 32 -19.01 -5.79 3.43
CA GLN A 32 -20.28 -5.24 3.90
C GLN A 32 -20.13 -3.83 4.47
N VAL A 33 -19.12 -3.59 5.33
CA VAL A 33 -18.83 -2.26 5.89
C VAL A 33 -18.48 -1.26 4.79
N CYS A 34 -17.62 -1.63 3.84
CA CYS A 34 -17.27 -0.73 2.75
C CYS A 34 -18.49 -0.39 1.86
N GLN A 35 -19.34 -1.38 1.58
CA GLN A 35 -20.54 -1.19 0.77
C GLN A 35 -21.59 -0.32 1.48
N SER A 36 -21.82 -0.52 2.78
CA SER A 36 -22.77 0.30 3.53
C SER A 36 -22.34 1.77 3.62
N LEU A 37 -21.04 2.03 3.61
CA LEU A 37 -20.44 3.37 3.60
C LEU A 37 -20.26 3.95 2.19
N GLY A 38 -20.65 3.22 1.14
CA GLY A 38 -20.50 3.68 -0.25
C GLY A 38 -19.05 3.82 -0.74
N LEU A 39 -18.09 3.18 -0.05
CA LEU A 39 -16.68 3.22 -0.41
C LEU A 39 -16.42 2.43 -1.69
N ARG A 40 -15.39 2.85 -2.43
CA ARG A 40 -14.87 2.11 -3.58
C ARG A 40 -13.37 1.94 -3.47
N GLY A 41 -12.85 0.89 -4.08
CA GLY A 41 -11.44 0.54 -3.91
C GLY A 41 -11.21 -0.96 -3.86
N THR A 42 -10.03 -1.33 -3.39
CA THR A 42 -9.61 -2.71 -3.23
C THR A 42 -8.99 -2.91 -1.86
N ILE A 43 -9.44 -3.96 -1.17
CA ILE A 43 -8.75 -4.54 -0.01
C ILE A 43 -8.25 -5.93 -0.43
N LEU A 44 -6.96 -6.17 -0.24
CA LEU A 44 -6.33 -7.48 -0.30
C LEU A 44 -6.18 -8.00 1.12
N LEU A 45 -6.58 -9.26 1.34
CA LEU A 45 -6.39 -9.97 2.60
C LEU A 45 -5.64 -11.26 2.32
N SER A 46 -4.69 -11.59 3.17
CA SER A 46 -4.12 -12.93 3.30
C SER A 46 -3.97 -13.26 4.78
N SER A 47 -3.51 -14.47 5.09
CA SER A 47 -3.15 -14.83 6.47
C SER A 47 -2.03 -13.95 7.02
N GLU A 48 -1.22 -13.32 6.17
CA GLU A 48 -0.09 -12.47 6.59
C GLU A 48 -0.48 -10.99 6.80
N GLY A 49 -1.71 -10.59 6.46
CA GLY A 49 -2.18 -9.23 6.76
C GLY A 49 -3.19 -8.63 5.80
N ILE A 50 -3.14 -7.29 5.69
CA ILE A 50 -4.04 -6.45 4.89
C ILE A 50 -3.28 -5.44 4.03
N ASN A 51 -3.74 -5.20 2.81
CA ASN A 51 -3.32 -4.08 1.95
C ASN A 51 -4.55 -3.45 1.31
N LEU A 52 -4.74 -2.14 1.47
CA LEU A 52 -5.95 -1.44 1.04
C LEU A 52 -5.64 -0.16 0.28
N PHE A 53 -6.51 0.10 -0.70
CA PHE A 53 -6.68 1.36 -1.39
C PHE A 53 -8.17 1.65 -1.45
N LEU A 54 -8.63 2.65 -0.72
CA LEU A 54 -10.05 3.00 -0.61
C LEU A 54 -10.24 4.48 -0.90
N ALA A 55 -11.40 4.82 -1.42
CA ALA A 55 -11.77 6.20 -1.64
C ALA A 55 -13.27 6.43 -1.41
N GLY A 56 -13.59 7.61 -0.88
CA GLY A 56 -14.95 8.01 -0.50
C GLY A 56 -14.99 9.41 0.10
N SER A 57 -16.09 9.75 0.78
CA SER A 57 -16.13 10.96 1.58
C SER A 57 -15.25 10.82 2.83
N ALA A 58 -14.83 11.94 3.41
CA ALA A 58 -14.00 11.92 4.61
C ALA A 58 -14.71 11.22 5.78
N GLU A 59 -16.02 11.41 5.90
CA GLU A 59 -16.87 10.81 6.93
C GLU A 59 -16.94 9.29 6.75
N ALA A 60 -17.16 8.81 5.51
CA ALA A 60 -17.21 7.39 5.20
C ALA A 60 -15.87 6.69 5.49
N ILE A 61 -14.75 7.35 5.14
CA ILE A 61 -13.41 6.84 5.45
C ILE A 61 -13.16 6.82 6.96
N ALA A 62 -13.55 7.86 7.70
CA ALA A 62 -13.41 7.92 9.14
C ALA A 62 -14.19 6.79 9.84
N SER A 63 -15.45 6.57 9.46
CA SER A 63 -16.27 5.47 9.99
C SER A 63 -15.70 4.09 9.64
N PHE A 64 -15.17 3.92 8.42
CA PHE A 64 -14.48 2.68 8.06
C PHE A 64 -13.24 2.44 8.93
N LEU A 65 -12.39 3.46 9.12
CA LEU A 65 -11.18 3.34 9.92
C LEU A 65 -11.48 3.10 11.40
N GLU A 66 -12.53 3.71 11.95
CA GLU A 66 -13.02 3.44 13.29
C GLU A 66 -13.42 1.96 13.44
N SER A 67 -14.26 1.46 12.53
CA SER A 67 -14.68 0.06 12.52
C SER A 67 -13.52 -0.91 12.32
N LEU A 68 -12.56 -0.57 11.45
CA LEU A 68 -11.38 -1.41 11.19
C LEU A 68 -10.47 -1.47 12.41
N ARG A 69 -10.20 -0.32 13.04
CA ARG A 69 -9.30 -0.20 14.21
C ARG A 69 -9.91 -0.74 15.51
N ALA A 70 -11.21 -1.05 15.53
CA ALA A 70 -11.82 -1.81 16.61
C ALA A 70 -11.29 -3.25 16.69
N ASP A 71 -10.74 -3.79 15.59
CA ASP A 71 -9.99 -5.04 15.63
C ASP A 71 -8.56 -4.79 16.14
N PRO A 72 -8.10 -5.48 17.21
CA PRO A 72 -6.75 -5.34 17.73
C PRO A 72 -5.65 -5.55 16.68
N ALA A 73 -5.89 -6.38 15.66
CA ALA A 73 -4.95 -6.61 14.59
C ALA A 73 -4.67 -5.35 13.75
N PHE A 74 -5.58 -4.36 13.76
CA PHE A 74 -5.50 -3.15 12.94
C PHE A 74 -5.55 -1.84 13.74
N ALA A 75 -5.56 -1.89 15.08
CA ALA A 75 -5.73 -0.72 15.94
C ALA A 75 -4.77 0.44 15.67
N ASP A 76 -3.52 0.13 15.30
CA ASP A 76 -2.44 1.07 15.00
C ASP A 76 -2.23 1.34 13.50
N LEU A 77 -3.09 0.78 12.62
CA LEU A 77 -2.96 0.93 11.16
C LEU A 77 -3.00 2.41 10.76
N GLN A 78 -1.90 2.90 10.21
CA GLN A 78 -1.78 4.26 9.68
C GLN A 78 -2.11 4.30 8.19
N THR A 79 -2.80 5.34 7.76
CA THR A 79 -3.10 5.58 6.34
C THR A 79 -2.22 6.67 5.77
N LYS A 80 -1.93 6.54 4.47
CA LYS A 80 -1.44 7.64 3.65
C LYS A 80 -2.61 8.19 2.86
N ASP A 81 -2.85 9.49 3.04
CA ASP A 81 -4.04 10.17 2.55
C ASP A 81 -3.70 11.05 1.34
N SER A 82 -4.61 11.10 0.38
CA SER A 82 -4.54 12.00 -0.78
C SER A 82 -5.93 12.37 -1.27
N TYR A 83 -6.06 13.45 -2.03
CA TYR A 83 -7.35 13.96 -2.47
C TYR A 83 -7.46 13.94 -3.99
N SER A 84 -8.67 13.66 -4.48
CA SER A 84 -8.99 13.64 -5.91
C SER A 84 -10.32 14.34 -6.18
N GLN A 85 -10.48 14.94 -7.35
CA GLN A 85 -11.73 15.58 -7.75
C GLN A 85 -12.85 14.58 -8.04
N THR A 86 -12.49 13.34 -8.37
CA THR A 86 -13.43 12.29 -8.76
C THR A 86 -13.00 10.97 -8.14
N GLN A 87 -13.98 10.11 -7.85
CA GLN A 87 -13.79 8.77 -7.31
C GLN A 87 -13.00 7.88 -8.30
N PRO A 88 -11.75 7.49 -8.02
CA PRO A 88 -10.90 6.81 -9.00
C PRO A 88 -11.29 5.34 -9.23
N PHE A 89 -12.02 4.73 -8.29
CA PHE A 89 -12.43 3.33 -8.39
C PHE A 89 -13.88 3.19 -8.88
N ARG A 90 -14.11 2.21 -9.75
CA ARG A 90 -15.46 1.92 -10.29
C ARG A 90 -16.34 1.09 -9.36
N ARG A 91 -15.73 0.25 -8.51
CA ARG A 91 -16.42 -0.69 -7.61
C ARG A 91 -15.60 -0.96 -6.37
N MET A 92 -16.24 -1.52 -5.35
CA MET A 92 -15.57 -2.05 -4.17
C MET A 92 -15.19 -3.52 -4.38
N LEU A 93 -13.97 -3.90 -3.99
CA LEU A 93 -13.46 -5.26 -4.05
C LEU A 93 -12.76 -5.63 -2.73
N VAL A 94 -13.09 -6.79 -2.17
CA VAL A 94 -12.29 -7.43 -1.11
C VAL A 94 -11.87 -8.81 -1.60
N ARG A 95 -10.57 -9.01 -1.79
CA ARG A 95 -9.99 -10.21 -2.41
C ARG A 95 -9.10 -10.94 -1.43
N LEU A 96 -9.30 -12.25 -1.35
CA LEU A 96 -8.34 -13.14 -0.71
C LEU A 96 -7.16 -13.38 -1.66
N LYS A 97 -5.96 -13.29 -1.13
CA LYS A 97 -4.69 -13.54 -1.83
C LYS A 97 -3.82 -14.45 -0.97
N LYS A 98 -2.82 -15.07 -1.61
CA LYS A 98 -1.75 -15.77 -0.89
C LYS A 98 -0.91 -14.77 -0.10
N GLU A 99 -0.54 -13.67 -0.75
CA GLU A 99 0.24 -12.57 -0.19
C GLU A 99 -0.47 -11.23 -0.44
N ILE A 100 -0.40 -10.30 0.49
CA ILE A 100 -0.88 -8.91 0.32
C ILE A 100 0.09 -8.06 -0.51
N ILE A 101 1.36 -8.48 -0.58
CA ILE A 101 2.40 -7.98 -1.47
C ILE A 101 3.09 -9.22 -2.04
N ALA A 102 2.84 -9.51 -3.32
CA ALA A 102 3.33 -10.74 -3.94
C ALA A 102 4.84 -10.70 -4.17
N PHE A 103 5.60 -11.20 -3.20
CA PHE A 103 7.06 -11.31 -3.28
C PHE A 103 7.48 -12.66 -3.87
N GLY A 104 6.66 -13.70 -3.71
CA GLY A 104 6.88 -14.99 -4.34
C GLY A 104 8.00 -15.82 -3.70
N VAL A 105 8.38 -15.48 -2.46
CA VAL A 105 9.34 -16.22 -1.65
C VAL A 105 8.66 -16.67 -0.37
N ASP A 106 8.62 -17.98 -0.15
CA ASP A 106 8.05 -18.55 1.07
C ASP A 106 8.92 -18.22 2.30
N GLY A 107 8.28 -18.03 3.45
CA GLY A 107 8.96 -17.85 4.73
C GLY A 107 9.50 -16.45 5.01
N VAL A 108 9.14 -15.45 4.21
CA VAL A 108 9.39 -14.04 4.56
C VAL A 108 8.32 -13.57 5.55
N ALA A 109 8.74 -13.18 6.75
CA ALA A 109 7.87 -12.63 7.79
C ALA A 109 8.27 -11.18 8.10
N PRO A 110 7.77 -10.18 7.33
CA PRO A 110 8.14 -8.78 7.51
C PRO A 110 7.78 -8.22 8.89
N GLU A 111 6.83 -8.84 9.61
CA GLU A 111 6.50 -8.48 10.99
C GLU A 111 7.64 -8.78 11.99
N GLU A 112 8.53 -9.74 11.70
CA GLU A 112 9.59 -10.16 12.64
C GLU A 112 10.84 -9.28 12.52
N LYS A 113 11.22 -8.89 11.30
CA LYS A 113 12.43 -8.12 11.06
C LYS A 113 12.30 -7.22 9.83
N THR A 114 12.50 -5.93 10.04
CA THR A 114 12.62 -4.94 8.96
C THR A 114 13.96 -4.23 9.01
N SER A 115 14.43 -3.78 7.86
CA SER A 115 15.60 -2.91 7.77
C SER A 115 15.33 -1.55 8.44
N PRO A 116 16.38 -0.83 8.90
CA PRO A 116 16.24 0.52 9.40
C PRO A 116 15.51 1.43 8.40
N LYS A 117 14.61 2.29 8.89
CA LYS A 117 13.89 3.26 8.08
C LYS A 117 14.67 4.56 8.03
N LEU A 118 14.75 5.16 6.83
CA LEU A 118 15.29 6.51 6.62
C LEU A 118 14.14 7.47 6.38
N SER A 119 14.12 8.63 7.06
CA SER A 119 13.07 9.61 6.82
C SER A 119 13.27 10.33 5.47
N ALA A 120 12.19 10.86 4.90
CA ALA A 120 12.26 11.61 3.65
C ALA A 120 13.20 12.83 3.73
N ARG A 121 13.25 13.49 4.90
CA ARG A 121 14.13 14.65 5.13
C ARG A 121 15.61 14.24 5.16
N GLU A 122 15.93 13.15 5.85
CA GLU A 122 17.30 12.63 5.93
C GLU A 122 17.77 12.13 4.56
N LEU A 123 16.93 11.41 3.82
CA LEU A 123 17.24 11.00 2.46
C LEU A 123 17.53 12.20 1.57
N LYS A 124 16.66 13.22 1.58
CA LYS A 124 16.89 14.45 0.80
C LYS A 124 18.21 15.11 1.17
N GLN A 125 18.51 15.23 2.47
CA GLN A 125 19.76 15.80 2.93
C GLN A 125 20.98 15.02 2.40
N TRP A 126 20.98 13.69 2.50
CA TRP A 126 22.09 12.87 2.00
C TRP A 126 22.31 13.04 0.50
N LEU A 127 21.23 13.16 -0.27
CA LEU A 127 21.31 13.38 -1.72
C LEU A 127 21.82 14.80 -2.05
N ASP A 128 21.33 15.82 -1.35
CA ASP A 128 21.78 17.21 -1.54
C ASP A 128 23.28 17.39 -1.19
N GLU A 129 23.77 16.64 -0.18
CA GLU A 129 25.17 16.63 0.25
C GLU A 129 26.10 15.81 -0.66
N GLY A 130 25.55 15.10 -1.66
CA GLY A 130 26.33 14.25 -2.56
C GLY A 130 26.92 13.01 -1.87
N ARG A 131 26.28 12.51 -0.81
CA ARG A 131 26.72 11.31 -0.11
C ARG A 131 26.70 10.11 -1.07
N SER A 132 27.73 9.25 -0.99
CA SER A 132 27.76 8.00 -1.74
C SER A 132 26.68 7.05 -1.22
N VAL A 133 25.56 6.97 -1.95
CA VAL A 133 24.43 6.08 -1.67
C VAL A 133 24.00 5.39 -2.95
N ARG A 134 23.64 4.12 -2.85
CA ARG A 134 23.03 3.37 -3.95
C ARG A 134 21.52 3.43 -3.79
N LEU A 135 20.84 4.12 -4.70
CA LEU A 135 19.38 4.16 -4.73
C LEU A 135 18.87 3.06 -5.66
N LEU A 136 18.04 2.17 -5.14
CA LEU A 136 17.44 1.09 -5.91
C LEU A 136 15.91 1.26 -5.97
N ASP A 137 15.38 1.45 -7.17
CA ASP A 137 13.96 1.43 -7.44
C ASP A 137 13.47 -0.01 -7.59
N THR A 138 12.60 -0.42 -6.67
CA THR A 138 12.09 -1.80 -6.60
C THR A 138 10.73 -1.95 -7.28
N ARG A 139 10.23 -0.88 -7.92
CA ARG A 139 8.96 -0.88 -8.65
C ARG A 139 9.12 -1.51 -10.03
N ASN A 140 8.00 -1.81 -10.68
CA ASN A 140 8.03 -2.32 -12.06
C ASN A 140 8.49 -1.24 -13.05
N ILE A 141 8.83 -1.67 -14.26
CA ILE A 141 9.35 -0.80 -15.32
C ILE A 141 8.39 0.35 -15.68
N TYR A 142 7.08 0.10 -15.69
CA TYR A 142 6.09 1.13 -15.99
C TYR A 142 6.10 2.27 -14.95
N GLU A 143 6.16 1.94 -13.66
CA GLU A 143 6.22 2.93 -12.58
C GLU A 143 7.54 3.72 -12.57
N TYR A 144 8.64 3.07 -12.96
CA TYR A 144 9.93 3.72 -13.12
C TYR A 144 9.93 4.73 -14.27
N ASP A 145 9.41 4.32 -15.43
CA ASP A 145 9.35 5.16 -16.64
C ASP A 145 8.47 6.41 -16.45
N LEU A 146 7.45 6.34 -15.60
CA LEU A 146 6.64 7.50 -15.24
C LEU A 146 7.38 8.52 -14.37
N GLY A 147 8.47 8.10 -13.71
CA GLY A 147 9.31 8.96 -12.89
C GLY A 147 9.97 8.19 -11.75
N THR A 148 11.25 8.50 -11.52
CA THR A 148 12.06 7.97 -10.42
C THR A 148 12.94 9.06 -9.79
N PHE A 149 13.64 8.74 -8.70
CA PHE A 149 14.66 9.62 -8.15
C PHE A 149 15.86 9.73 -9.09
N ALA A 150 16.47 10.91 -9.17
CA ALA A 150 17.67 11.10 -9.97
C ALA A 150 18.79 10.18 -9.48
N GLY A 151 19.38 9.41 -10.41
CA GLY A 151 20.45 8.46 -10.11
C GLY A 151 19.99 7.14 -9.49
N ALA A 152 18.68 6.87 -9.40
CA ALA A 152 18.19 5.57 -8.97
C ALA A 152 18.45 4.50 -10.04
N GLU A 153 19.03 3.39 -9.62
CA GLU A 153 19.12 2.15 -10.39
C GLU A 153 17.78 1.42 -10.35
N HIS A 154 17.49 0.62 -11.37
CA HIS A 154 16.27 -0.20 -11.42
C HIS A 154 16.59 -1.61 -11.90
N LEU A 155 15.72 -2.55 -11.55
CA LEU A 155 15.94 -3.97 -11.77
C LEU A 155 15.36 -4.52 -13.07
N ASN A 156 14.74 -3.69 -13.92
CA ASN A 156 14.06 -4.10 -15.15
C ASN A 156 13.06 -5.26 -14.95
N ILE A 157 12.25 -5.18 -13.88
CA ILE A 157 11.24 -6.18 -13.56
C ILE A 157 9.85 -5.73 -14.02
N ASP A 158 9.05 -6.66 -14.52
CA ASP A 158 7.63 -6.43 -14.85
C ASP A 158 6.73 -6.68 -13.63
N HIS A 159 7.16 -7.59 -12.75
CA HIS A 159 6.45 -7.96 -11.54
C HIS A 159 7.37 -8.04 -10.33
N PHE A 160 6.89 -7.59 -9.17
CA PHE A 160 7.69 -7.59 -7.93
C PHE A 160 8.20 -8.97 -7.50
N ARG A 161 7.52 -10.06 -7.88
CA ARG A 161 7.98 -11.44 -7.67
C ARG A 161 9.29 -11.80 -8.36
N GLU A 162 9.73 -11.00 -9.33
CA GLU A 162 11.00 -11.17 -10.04
C GLU A 162 12.17 -10.54 -9.28
N PHE A 163 11.88 -9.69 -8.29
CA PHE A 163 12.88 -9.01 -7.46
C PHE A 163 13.93 -9.96 -6.85
N PRO A 164 13.56 -11.13 -6.26
CA PRO A 164 14.55 -12.03 -5.65
C PRO A 164 15.60 -12.56 -6.62
N GLU A 165 15.25 -12.75 -7.90
CA GLU A 165 16.21 -13.17 -8.93
C GLU A 165 16.98 -11.97 -9.48
N ALA A 166 16.31 -10.83 -9.68
CA ALA A 166 16.93 -9.63 -10.21
C ALA A 166 18.04 -9.10 -9.29
N ILE A 167 17.87 -9.16 -7.97
CA ILE A 167 18.87 -8.67 -7.01
C ILE A 167 20.18 -9.47 -7.07
N LYS A 168 20.12 -10.77 -7.43
CA LYS A 168 21.32 -11.63 -7.54
C LYS A 168 22.23 -11.23 -8.71
N GLN A 169 21.71 -10.47 -9.66
CA GLN A 169 22.45 -9.98 -10.82
C GLN A 169 23.15 -8.65 -10.55
N LEU A 170 22.86 -8.00 -9.41
CA LEU A 170 23.57 -6.78 -9.04
C LEU A 170 25.01 -7.12 -8.61
N PRO A 171 26.01 -6.28 -8.97
CA PRO A 171 27.36 -6.43 -8.46
C PRO A 171 27.37 -6.42 -6.93
N THR A 172 28.11 -7.35 -6.33
CA THR A 172 28.42 -7.34 -4.90
C THR A 172 29.26 -6.10 -4.58
N GLU A 173 28.92 -5.40 -3.50
CA GLU A 173 29.74 -4.31 -2.94
C GLU A 173 31.08 -4.81 -2.37
#